data_AF-A0A354WT38-F1
#
_entry.id   AF-A0A354WT38-F1
#
_cell.length_a   1.000
_cell.length_b   1.000
_cell.length_c   1.000
_cell.angle_alpha   90.00
_cell.angle_beta   90.00
_cell.angle_gamma   90.00
#
_symmetry.space_group_name_H-M   'P 1'
#
loop_
_entity.id
_entity.type
_entity.pdbx_description
1 polymer ?
#
loop_
_entity_poly.entity_id
_entity_poly.type
_entity_poly.pdbx_seq_one_letter_code
_entity_poly.pdbx_strand_id
1 'polypeptide(L)' 'MSYLVYVKQALANLFKPPVTSKYPLEPKKFCAGDRGRVINDVSQCILCGMCERSCPAGALTVDRKTGTWKIN' A
#
# COMPACT_ATOMS: atom_id res chain seq x y z
N MET A 1 -44.89 -6.41 2.62
CA MET A 1 -43.88 -7.50 2.54
C MET A 1 -43.29 -7.56 1.14
N SER A 2 -42.41 -6.61 0.77
CA SER A 2 -41.85 -6.55 -0.60
C SER A 2 -40.55 -7.36 -0.70
N TYR A 3 -40.65 -8.68 -0.56
CA TYR A 3 -39.48 -9.57 -0.66
C TYR A 3 -38.92 -9.72 -2.10
N LEU A 4 -39.68 -9.30 -3.13
CA LEU A 4 -39.33 -9.55 -4.54
C LEU A 4 -38.68 -8.37 -5.28
N VAL A 5 -38.47 -7.22 -4.61
CA VAL A 5 -37.98 -5.99 -5.26
C VAL A 5 -36.60 -6.18 -5.93
N TYR A 6 -35.79 -7.08 -5.39
CA TYR A 6 -34.42 -7.32 -5.86
C TYR A 6 -34.25 -8.57 -6.74
N VAL A 7 -35.32 -9.31 -7.04
CA VAL A 7 -35.21 -10.57 -7.81
C VAL A 7 -34.62 -10.34 -9.20
N LYS A 8 -35.03 -9.27 -9.88
CA LYS A 8 -34.48 -8.89 -11.18
C LYS A 8 -32.97 -8.65 -11.11
N GLN A 9 -32.50 -7.98 -10.05
CA GLN A 9 -31.07 -7.68 -9.87
C GLN A 9 -30.28 -8.93 -9.49
N ALA A 10 -30.84 -9.81 -8.66
CA ALA A 10 -30.23 -11.08 -8.27
C ALA A 10 -30.02 -11.99 -9.49
N LEU A 11 -31.04 -12.15 -10.33
CA LEU A 11 -30.96 -12.91 -11.58
C LEU A 11 -29.95 -12.29 -12.55
N ALA A 12 -29.91 -10.96 -12.68
CA ALA A 12 -28.98 -10.27 -13.56
C ALA A 12 -27.51 -10.37 -13.09
N ASN A 13 -27.25 -10.40 -11.79
CA ASN A 13 -25.90 -10.47 -11.24
C ASN A 13 -25.29 -11.88 -11.29
N LEU A 14 -26.12 -12.94 -11.35
CA LEU A 14 -25.64 -14.33 -11.48
C LEU A 14 -24.80 -14.56 -12.74
N PHE A 15 -25.10 -13.84 -13.82
CA PHE A 15 -24.41 -13.96 -15.11
C PHE A 15 -23.27 -12.95 -15.31
N LYS A 16 -23.02 -12.07 -14.34
CA LYS A 16 -21.91 -11.11 -14.41
C LYS A 16 -20.66 -11.70 -13.76
N PRO A 17 -19.46 -11.34 -14.24
CA PRO A 17 -18.24 -11.75 -13.56
C PRO A 17 -18.20 -11.18 -12.14
N PRO A 18 -17.58 -11.90 -11.20
CA PRO A 18 -17.41 -11.40 -9.84
C PRO A 18 -16.51 -10.17 -9.84
N VAL A 19 -16.88 -9.16 -9.05
CA VAL A 19 -16.12 -7.91 -8.90
C VAL A 19 -14.86 -8.10 -8.05
N THR A 20 -14.78 -9.19 -7.29
CA THR A 20 -13.68 -9.49 -6.38
C THR A 20 -12.35 -9.73 -7.10
N SER A 21 -11.26 -9.20 -6.54
CA SER A 21 -9.90 -9.60 -6.94
C SER A 21 -9.52 -10.96 -6.34
N LYS A 22 -8.76 -11.78 -7.07
CA LYS A 22 -8.35 -13.12 -6.64
C LYS A 22 -7.15 -13.12 -5.67
N TYR A 23 -7.23 -12.39 -4.56
CA TYR A 23 -6.20 -12.46 -3.52
C TYR A 23 -6.34 -13.77 -2.72
N PRO A 24 -5.26 -14.52 -2.41
CA PRO A 24 -3.84 -14.23 -2.61
C PRO A 24 -3.21 -14.80 -3.90
N LEU A 25 -3.99 -15.47 -4.75
CA LEU A 25 -3.53 -16.13 -5.97
C LEU A 25 -2.93 -15.14 -6.99
N GLU A 26 -3.54 -13.97 -7.12
CA GLU A 26 -3.07 -12.87 -7.98
C GLU A 26 -2.77 -11.63 -7.12
N PRO A 27 -1.58 -11.00 -7.26
CA PRO A 27 -1.25 -9.80 -6.52
C PRO A 27 -2.10 -8.61 -6.98
N LYS A 28 -2.33 -7.67 -6.07
CA LYS A 28 -3.03 -6.42 -6.38
C LYS A 28 -2.24 -5.62 -7.42
N LYS A 29 -2.93 -5.05 -8.41
CA LYS A 29 -2.36 -4.08 -9.35
C LYS A 29 -2.22 -2.73 -8.66
N PHE A 30 -1.02 -2.16 -8.67
CA PHE A 30 -0.74 -0.82 -8.14
C PHE A 30 -0.84 0.22 -9.24
N CYS A 31 -1.37 1.39 -8.92
CA CYS A 31 -1.46 2.54 -9.81
C CYS A 31 -0.20 3.42 -9.71
N ALA A 32 0.04 4.25 -10.72
CA ALA A 32 1.12 5.23 -10.68
C ALA A 32 0.89 6.22 -9.52
N GLY A 33 1.89 6.37 -8.65
CA GLY A 33 1.82 7.24 -7.46
C GLY A 33 1.36 6.56 -6.17
N ASP A 34 0.99 5.27 -6.21
CA ASP A 34 0.72 4.50 -5.00
C ASP A 34 1.99 4.46 -4.13
N ARG A 35 1.85 4.89 -2.87
CA ARG A 35 2.95 4.88 -1.90
C ARG A 35 3.04 3.50 -1.25
N GLY A 36 4.05 2.74 -1.64
CA GLY A 36 4.39 1.45 -1.04
C GLY A 36 5.35 1.57 0.15
N ARG A 37 6.15 0.54 0.35
CA ARG A 37 7.23 0.55 1.36
C ARG A 37 8.30 1.56 0.96
N VAL A 38 8.70 2.41 1.90
CA VAL A 38 9.83 3.34 1.72
C VAL A 38 11.13 2.54 1.66
N ILE A 39 11.94 2.80 0.65
CA ILE A 39 13.26 2.19 0.45
C ILE A 39 14.26 3.32 0.26
N ASN A 40 15.40 3.23 0.93
CA ASN A 40 16.51 4.16 0.76
C ASN A 40 17.70 3.41 0.18
N ASP A 41 18.32 3.98 -0.86
CA ASP A 41 19.61 3.51 -1.35
C ASP A 41 20.72 4.14 -0.50
N VAL A 42 21.32 3.32 0.37
CA VAL A 42 22.37 3.77 1.29
C VAL A 42 23.62 4.24 0.54
N SER A 43 23.89 3.74 -0.68
CA SER A 43 25.04 4.18 -1.48
C SER A 43 24.94 5.64 -1.92
N GLN A 44 23.72 6.15 -2.10
CA GLN A 44 23.45 7.54 -2.50
C GLN A 44 23.15 8.44 -1.28
N CYS A 45 23.01 7.85 -0.09
CA CYS A 45 22.61 8.57 1.11
C CYS A 45 23.81 9.28 1.75
N ILE A 46 23.76 10.61 1.83
CA ILE A 46 24.77 11.42 2.54
C ILE A 46 24.52 11.51 4.06
N LEU A 47 23.56 10.73 4.58
CA LEU A 47 23.23 10.65 6.01
C LEU A 47 22.91 12.02 6.63
N CYS A 48 22.17 12.86 5.89
CA CYS A 48 21.88 14.24 6.31
C CYS A 48 20.97 14.34 7.58
N GLY A 49 20.26 13.25 7.92
CA GLY A 49 19.29 13.20 9.01
C GLY A 49 17.99 13.96 8.74
N MET A 50 17.76 14.47 7.52
CA MET A 50 16.52 15.18 7.19
C MET A 50 15.32 14.23 7.19
N CYS A 51 15.47 13.00 6.69
CA CYS A 51 14.38 12.03 6.66
C CYS A 51 13.85 11.69 8.06
N GLU A 52 14.73 11.56 9.05
CA GLU A 52 14.37 11.34 10.46
C GLU A 52 13.63 12.54 11.04
N ARG A 53 14.16 13.75 10.86
CA ARG A 53 13.51 14.98 11.35
C ARG A 53 12.15 15.27 10.69
N SER A 54 12.00 14.93 9.41
CA SER A 54 10.76 15.14 8.66
C SER A 54 9.73 14.05 8.92
N CYS A 55 10.10 12.93 9.55
CA CYS A 55 9.16 11.83 9.78
C CYS A 55 8.17 12.20 10.88
N PRO A 56 6.86 12.33 10.58
CA PRO A 56 5.88 12.71 11.60
C PRO A 56 5.68 11.61 12.67
N ALA A 57 5.92 10.36 12.31
CA ALA A 57 5.78 9.21 13.20
C ALA A 57 7.07 8.87 13.97
N GLY A 58 8.20 9.52 13.65
CA GLY A 58 9.49 9.17 14.26
C GLY A 58 9.97 7.74 13.95
N ALA A 59 9.49 7.12 12.87
CA ALA A 59 9.80 5.72 12.52
C ALA A 59 11.18 5.52 11.88
N LEU A 60 11.87 6.61 11.55
CA LEU A 60 13.16 6.60 10.86
C LEU A 60 14.30 6.95 11.80
N THR A 61 15.42 6.24 11.66
CA THR A 61 16.65 6.52 12.40
C THR A 61 17.82 6.62 11.43
N VAL A 62 18.58 7.72 11.53
CA VAL A 62 19.77 7.96 10.72
C VAL A 62 20.98 8.17 11.61
N ASP A 63 21.92 7.23 11.56
CA ASP A 63 23.19 7.36 12.27
C ASP A 63 24.32 7.67 11.30
N ARG A 64 24.88 8.89 11.44
CA ARG A 64 26.01 9.39 10.65
C ARG A 64 27.33 8.69 10.97
N LYS A 65 27.54 8.24 12.20
CA LYS A 65 28.80 7.63 12.62
C LYS A 65 28.91 6.21 12.11
N THR A 66 27.81 5.46 12.20
CA THR A 66 27.76 4.07 11.72
C THR A 66 27.35 3.95 10.26
N GLY A 67 26.88 5.03 9.65
CA GLY A 67 26.46 5.06 8.25
C GLY A 67 25.13 4.34 8.00
N THR A 68 24.26 4.26 9.01
CA THR A 68 23.04 3.46 8.93
C THR A 68 21.79 4.32 8.76
N TRP A 69 20.91 3.88 7.85
CA TRP A 69 19.55 4.39 7.68
C TRP A 69 18.58 3.22 7.86
N LYS A 70 17.65 3.33 8.81
CA LYS A 70 16.70 2.26 9.14
C LYS A 70 15.29 2.81 9.33
N ILE A 71 14.31 1.99 8.96
CA ILE A 71 12.88 2.21 9.20
C ILE A 71 12.39 1.06 10.09
N ASN A 72 11.81 1.40 11.24
CA ASN A 72 11.21 0.44 12.18
C ASN A 72 9.83 -0.03 11.71
#